data_AF-A0AAU9XCK5-F1
#
_entry.id   AF-A0AAU9XCK5-F1
#
_cell.length_a   1.000
_cell.length_b   1.000
_cell.length_c   1.000
_cell.angle_alpha   90.00
_cell.angle_beta   90.00
_cell.angle_gamma   90.00
#
_symmetry.space_group_name_H-M   'P 1'
#
loop_
_entity.id
_entity.type
_entity.pdbx_description
1 polymer ?
#
loop_
_entity_poly.entity_id
_entity_poly.type
_entity_poly.pdbx_seq_one_letter_code
_entity_poly.pdbx_strand_id
1 'polypeptide(L)'
;MLDIVLVLITLHLLLSFVIVINPVSQSFEEFLSIPQGFGVKRCLLRTAIMCFILGIGELIPKFGPILSLNGGSTITALTFVFPRLFYLRIERNIPLHIKVFLYELIAVGIFGGVASTYSAINDIRKVFS
;
A
#
# COMPACT_ATOMS: atom_id res chain seq x y z
N MET A 1 -28.46 -5.59 13.48
CA MET A 1 -27.73 -4.35 13.15
C MET A 1 -26.31 -4.66 12.69
N LEU A 2 -25.55 -5.47 13.44
CA LEU A 2 -24.19 -5.90 13.06
C LEU A 2 -24.14 -6.63 11.70
N ASP A 3 -25.09 -7.52 11.42
CA ASP A 3 -25.10 -8.26 10.14
C ASP A 3 -25.30 -7.35 8.93
N ILE A 4 -26.16 -6.32 9.06
CA ILE A 4 -26.39 -5.34 8.00
C ILE A 4 -25.11 -4.55 7.73
N VAL A 5 -24.38 -4.14 8.79
CA VAL A 5 -23.09 -3.45 8.67
C VAL A 5 -22.06 -4.37 7.99
N LEU A 6 -21.99 -5.64 8.36
CA LEU A 6 -21.07 -6.60 7.77
C LEU A 6 -21.35 -6.81 6.27
N VAL A 7 -22.62 -6.98 5.89
CA VAL A 7 -23.03 -7.11 4.48
C VAL A 7 -22.64 -5.86 3.69
N LEU A 8 -22.89 -4.67 4.26
CA LEU A 8 -22.59 -3.41 3.59
C LEU A 8 -21.08 -3.20 3.41
N ILE A 9 -20.26 -3.48 4.43
CA ILE A 9 -18.80 -3.41 4.35
C ILE A 9 -18.27 -4.44 3.34
N THR A 10 -18.79 -5.66 3.37
CA THR A 10 -18.38 -6.72 2.43
C THR A 10 -18.66 -6.32 0.99
N LEU A 11 -19.86 -5.78 0.72
CA LEU A 11 -20.23 -5.29 -0.60
C LEU A 11 -19.32 -4.13 -1.05
N HIS A 12 -19.07 -3.17 -0.15
CA HIS A 12 -18.17 -2.05 -0.43
C HIS A 12 -16.75 -2.52 -0.76
N LEU A 13 -16.19 -3.46 0.02
CA LEU A 13 -14.85 -4.00 -0.20
C LEU A 13 -14.75 -4.79 -1.50
N LEU A 14 -15.78 -5.57 -1.85
CA LEU A 14 -15.83 -6.33 -3.09
C LEU A 14 -15.80 -5.40 -4.31
N LEU A 15 -16.63 -4.36 -4.33
CA LEU A 15 -16.64 -3.37 -5.41
C LEU A 15 -15.33 -2.58 -5.46
N SER A 16 -14.80 -2.17 -4.32
CA SER A 16 -13.54 -1.44 -4.24
C SER A 16 -12.36 -2.26 -4.73
N PHE A 17 -12.33 -3.56 -4.41
CA PHE A 17 -11.29 -4.48 -4.86
C PHE A 17 -11.22 -4.56 -6.40
N VAL A 18 -12.37 -4.65 -7.07
CA VAL A 18 -12.45 -4.68 -8.55
C VAL A 18 -11.85 -3.40 -9.17
N ILE A 19 -12.07 -2.25 -8.55
CA ILE A 19 -11.54 -0.97 -9.02
C ILE A 19 -10.02 -0.91 -8.80
N VAL A 20 -9.54 -1.31 -7.62
CA VAL A 20 -8.13 -1.22 -7.22
C VAL A 20 -7.25 -2.20 -8.00
N ILE A 21 -7.75 -3.39 -8.32
CA ILE A 21 -6.94 -4.42 -8.97
C ILE A 21 -6.67 -4.14 -10.44
N ASN A 22 -7.54 -3.37 -11.09
CA ASN A 22 -7.41 -3.06 -12.50
C ASN A 22 -6.12 -2.29 -12.83
N PRO A 23 -5.81 -1.14 -12.21
CA PRO A 23 -4.54 -0.44 -12.44
C PRO A 23 -3.33 -1.29 -12.00
N VAL A 24 -3.44 -2.08 -10.92
CA VAL A 24 -2.37 -3.00 -10.51
C VAL A 24 -2.05 -3.99 -11.63
N SER A 25 -3.08 -4.60 -12.23
CA SER A 25 -2.90 -5.52 -13.37
C SER A 25 -2.25 -4.81 -14.56
N GLN A 26 -2.69 -3.59 -14.86
CA GLN A 26 -2.13 -2.78 -15.96
C GLN A 26 -0.66 -2.43 -15.74
N SER A 27 -0.26 -2.09 -14.50
CA SER A 27 1.15 -1.84 -14.17
C SER A 27 2.03 -3.07 -14.42
N PHE A 28 1.56 -4.27 -14.09
CA PHE A 28 2.27 -5.51 -14.39
C PHE A 28 2.26 -5.85 -15.90
N GLU A 29 1.17 -5.56 -16.60
CA GLU A 29 1.08 -5.71 -18.06
C GLU A 29 2.13 -4.82 -18.76
N GLU A 30 2.28 -3.56 -18.31
CA GLU A 30 3.27 -2.62 -18.84
C GLU A 30 4.69 -3.05 -18.50
N PHE A 31 4.94 -3.49 -17.25
CA PHE A 31 6.24 -4.01 -16.82
C PHE A 31 6.69 -5.21 -17.67
N LEU A 32 5.75 -6.08 -18.07
CA LEU A 32 6.00 -7.23 -18.93
C LEU A 32 5.83 -6.92 -20.43
N SER A 33 5.63 -5.65 -20.80
CA SER A 33 5.41 -5.20 -22.18
C SER A 33 4.32 -5.99 -22.93
N ILE A 34 3.24 -6.37 -22.21
CA ILE A 34 2.09 -7.06 -22.79
C ILE A 34 1.23 -6.02 -23.55
N PRO A 35 0.91 -6.26 -24.83
CA PRO A 35 0.07 -5.35 -25.60
C PRO A 35 -1.33 -5.22 -24.99
N GLN A 36 -1.87 -4.00 -25.01
CA GLN A 36 -3.17 -3.64 -24.41
C GLN A 36 -4.39 -4.32 -25.08
N GLY A 37 -4.19 -5.08 -26.15
CA GLY A 37 -5.25 -5.86 -26.81
C GLY A 37 -5.75 -7.03 -25.96
N PHE A 38 -6.92 -7.56 -26.31
CA PHE A 38 -7.37 -8.84 -25.76
C PHE A 38 -6.43 -9.95 -26.25
N GLY A 39 -5.77 -10.63 -25.31
CA GLY A 39 -4.84 -11.71 -25.60
C GLY A 39 -4.75 -12.70 -24.46
N VAL A 40 -4.45 -13.96 -24.78
CA VAL A 40 -4.34 -15.05 -23.79
C VAL A 40 -3.29 -14.72 -22.72
N LYS A 41 -2.18 -14.08 -23.10
CA LYS A 41 -1.13 -13.62 -22.17
C LYS A 41 -1.67 -12.69 -21.07
N ARG A 42 -2.61 -11.81 -21.43
CA ARG A 42 -3.24 -10.88 -20.50
C ARG A 42 -4.13 -11.61 -19.50
N CYS A 43 -4.98 -12.51 -19.99
CA CYS A 43 -5.81 -13.34 -19.12
C CYS A 43 -4.97 -14.16 -18.15
N LEU A 44 -3.91 -14.82 -18.65
CA LEU A 44 -2.98 -15.59 -17.81
C LEU A 44 -2.31 -14.73 -16.73
N LEU A 45 -1.83 -13.52 -17.07
CA LEU A 45 -1.23 -12.62 -16.09
C LEU A 45 -2.23 -12.19 -15.03
N ARG A 46 -3.45 -11.78 -15.41
CA ARG A 46 -4.48 -11.34 -14.45
C ARG A 46 -4.91 -12.47 -13.54
N THR A 47 -5.08 -13.68 -14.08
CA THR A 47 -5.36 -14.88 -13.27
C THR A 47 -4.20 -15.19 -12.33
N ALA A 48 -2.95 -15.10 -12.78
CA ALA A 48 -1.78 -15.32 -11.91
C ALA A 48 -1.71 -14.29 -10.77
N ILE A 49 -1.99 -13.01 -11.04
CA ILE A 49 -2.07 -11.96 -10.00
C ILE A 49 -3.19 -12.29 -9.00
N MET A 50 -4.36 -12.74 -9.46
CA MET A 50 -5.46 -13.19 -8.57
C MET A 50 -5.08 -14.40 -7.73
N CYS A 51 -4.49 -15.42 -8.33
CA CYS A 51 -4.03 -16.59 -7.59
C CYS A 51 -2.98 -16.20 -6.53
N PHE A 52 -2.07 -15.28 -6.85
CA PHE A 52 -1.08 -14.78 -5.90
C PHE A 52 -1.72 -14.02 -4.73
N ILE A 53 -2.68 -13.13 -4.99
CA ILE A 53 -3.40 -12.40 -3.94
C ILE A 53 -4.20 -13.36 -3.06
N LEU A 54 -4.88 -14.34 -3.66
CA LEU A 54 -5.60 -15.38 -2.93
C LEU A 54 -4.66 -16.21 -2.05
N GLY A 55 -3.49 -16.62 -2.57
CA GLY A 55 -2.48 -17.34 -1.80
C GLY A 55 -1.98 -16.54 -0.62
N ILE A 56 -1.73 -15.24 -0.79
CA ILE A 56 -1.39 -14.34 0.33
C ILE A 56 -2.54 -14.30 1.35
N GLY A 57 -3.78 -14.17 0.90
CA GLY A 57 -4.96 -14.14 1.77
C GLY A 57 -5.15 -15.42 2.60
N GLU A 58 -4.87 -16.58 2.01
CA GLU A 58 -4.96 -17.89 2.68
C GLU A 58 -3.81 -18.11 3.68
N LEU A 59 -2.60 -17.67 3.33
CA LEU A 59 -1.40 -17.85 4.16
C LEU A 59 -1.32 -16.91 5.37
N ILE A 60 -2.11 -15.83 5.38
CA ILE A 60 -2.08 -14.83 6.46
C ILE A 60 -3.09 -15.20 7.56
N PRO A 61 -2.64 -15.61 8.76
CA PRO A 61 -3.55 -15.97 9.86
C PRO A 61 -4.21 -14.75 10.51
N LYS A 62 -3.56 -13.57 10.47
CA LYS A 62 -4.08 -12.31 11.02
C LYS A 62 -3.71 -11.13 10.13
N PHE A 63 -4.71 -10.44 9.61
CA PHE A 63 -4.51 -9.29 8.72
C PHE A 63 -3.95 -8.05 9.44
N GLY A 64 -4.25 -7.88 10.73
CA GLY A 64 -3.89 -6.69 11.52
C GLY A 64 -2.40 -6.30 11.45
N PRO A 65 -1.46 -7.17 11.86
CA PRO A 65 -0.03 -6.84 11.85
C PRO A 65 0.52 -6.49 10.46
N ILE A 66 -0.02 -7.10 9.40
CA ILE A 66 0.40 -6.83 8.01
C ILE A 66 -0.15 -5.49 7.53
N LEU A 67 -1.39 -5.16 7.89
CA LEU A 67 -1.96 -3.85 7.64
C LEU A 67 -1.15 -2.76 8.37
N SER A 68 -0.76 -3.01 9.62
CA SER A 68 0.12 -2.11 10.39
C SER A 68 1.49 -1.96 9.77
N LEU A 69 2.08 -3.04 9.24
CA LEU A 69 3.36 -3.00 8.54
C LEU A 69 3.28 -2.12 7.28
N ASN A 70 2.25 -2.30 6.46
CA ASN A 70 2.05 -1.52 5.24
C ASN A 70 1.77 -0.03 5.56
N GLY A 71 1.00 0.23 6.62
CA GLY A 71 0.75 1.57 7.16
C GLY A 71 2.03 2.28 7.64
N GLY A 72 2.81 1.60 8.47
CA GLY A 72 4.03 2.14 9.06
C GLY A 72 5.16 2.34 8.06
N SER A 73 5.22 1.51 7.01
CA SER A 73 6.25 1.60 5.98
C SER A 73 5.76 2.42 4.77
N THR A 74 5.14 1.75 3.80
CA THR A 74 4.80 2.30 2.49
C THR A 74 3.93 3.55 2.59
N ILE A 75 2.86 3.52 3.40
CA ILE A 75 1.94 4.65 3.50
C ILE A 75 2.64 5.83 4.16
N THR A 76 3.42 5.61 5.21
CA THR A 76 4.17 6.68 5.88
C THR A 76 5.22 7.30 4.96
N ALA A 77 5.94 6.49 4.18
CA ALA A 77 6.89 6.97 3.18
C ALA A 77 6.18 7.80 2.09
N LEU A 78 5.06 7.30 1.55
CA LEU A 78 4.32 7.96 0.48
C LEU A 78 3.58 9.23 0.93
N THR A 79 3.22 9.35 2.21
CA THR A 79 2.44 10.49 2.73
C THR A 79 3.31 11.56 3.39
N PHE A 80 4.33 11.19 4.16
CA PHE A 80 5.16 12.12 4.93
C PHE A 80 6.53 12.39 4.31
N VAL A 81 7.12 11.42 3.63
CA VAL A 81 8.51 11.51 3.17
C VAL A 81 8.59 11.94 1.71
N PHE A 82 8.06 11.15 0.78
CA PHE A 82 8.24 11.40 -0.66
C PHE A 82 7.66 12.72 -1.15
N PRO A 83 6.41 13.12 -0.82
CA PRO A 83 5.86 14.39 -1.31
C PRO A 83 6.68 15.59 -0.84
N ARG A 84 7.18 15.52 0.39
CA ARG A 84 7.98 16.59 1.00
C ARG A 84 9.39 16.65 0.39
N LEU A 85 10.02 15.50 0.16
CA LEU A 85 11.30 15.41 -0.55
C LEU A 85 11.20 15.92 -1.99
N PHE A 86 10.16 15.54 -2.73
CA PHE A 86 9.95 16.02 -4.09
C PHE A 86 9.70 17.53 -4.13
N TYR A 87 8.91 18.06 -3.18
CA TYR A 87 8.67 19.49 -3.07
C TYR A 87 9.97 20.27 -2.80
N LEU A 88 10.81 19.81 -1.88
CA LEU A 88 12.12 20.41 -1.60
C LEU A 88 13.10 20.32 -2.79
N ARG A 89 12.95 19.30 -3.64
CA ARG A 89 13.80 19.08 -4.81
C ARG A 89 13.40 19.95 -5.99
N ILE A 90 12.09 20.16 -6.19
CA ILE A 90 11.55 20.90 -7.33
C ILE A 90 11.55 22.41 -7.09
N GLU A 91 11.17 22.85 -5.88
CA GLU A 91 11.07 24.27 -5.54
C GLU A 91 12.37 24.75 -4.87
N ARG A 92 13.01 25.76 -5.46
CA ARG A 92 14.30 26.26 -4.99
C ARG A 92 14.18 27.47 -4.05
N ASN A 93 13.10 28.24 -4.16
CA ASN A 93 12.90 29.47 -3.38
C ASN A 93 11.82 29.28 -2.31
N ILE A 94 12.08 28.38 -1.36
CA ILE A 94 11.17 28.10 -0.24
C ILE A 94 11.54 29.01 0.94
N PRO A 95 10.58 29.76 1.54
CA PRO A 95 10.86 30.56 2.72
C PRO A 95 11.27 29.65 3.90
N LEU A 96 12.18 30.15 4.74
CA LEU A 96 12.88 29.35 5.75
C LEU A 96 11.93 28.62 6.73
N HIS A 97 10.85 29.26 7.15
CA HIS A 97 9.87 28.67 8.07
C HIS A 97 9.17 27.43 7.46
N ILE A 98 8.80 27.48 6.17
CA ILE A 98 8.22 26.33 5.47
C ILE A 98 9.26 25.23 5.32
N LYS A 99 10.50 25.59 4.97
CA LYS A 99 11.59 24.62 4.79
C LYS A 99 11.87 23.82 6.08
N VAL A 100 11.92 24.50 7.23
CA VAL A 100 12.10 23.84 8.54
C VAL A 100 10.92 22.91 8.84
N PHE A 101 9.69 23.36 8.65
CA PHE A 101 8.49 22.55 8.86
C PHE A 101 8.46 21.29 7.97
N LEU A 102 8.89 21.41 6.71
CA LEU A 102 8.99 20.27 5.79
C LEU A 102 10.00 19.22 6.27
N TYR A 103 11.17 19.66 6.75
CA TYR A 103 12.16 18.74 7.31
C TYR A 103 11.68 18.09 8.61
N GLU A 104 10.93 18.82 9.44
CA GLU A 104 10.31 18.28 10.65
C GLU A 104 9.30 17.18 10.31
N LEU A 105 8.42 17.41 9.33
CA LEU A 105 7.47 16.39 8.87
C LEU A 105 8.16 15.14 8.33
N ILE A 106 9.27 15.30 7.61
CA ILE A 106 10.07 14.16 7.13
C ILE A 106 10.67 13.41 8.33
N ALA A 107 11.23 14.13 9.31
CA ALA A 107 11.81 13.52 10.50
C ALA A 107 10.74 12.72 11.29
N VAL A 108 9.60 13.34 11.59
CA VAL A 108 8.47 12.68 12.27
C VAL A 108 7.98 11.47 11.48
N GLY A 109 7.87 11.58 10.16
CA GLY A 109 7.50 10.46 9.28
C GLY A 109 8.51 9.30 9.36
N ILE A 110 9.81 9.59 9.34
CA ILE A 110 10.85 8.56 9.46
C ILE A 110 10.80 7.89 10.85
N PHE A 111 10.79 8.68 11.92
CA PHE A 111 10.75 8.14 13.29
C PHE A 111 9.49 7.31 13.55
N GLY A 112 8.32 7.85 13.20
CA GLY A 112 7.03 7.17 13.35
C GLY A 112 6.93 5.93 12.47
N GLY A 113 7.40 6.02 11.22
CA GLY A 113 7.40 4.89 10.29
C GLY A 113 8.31 3.76 10.72
N VAL A 114 9.51 4.07 11.19
CA VAL A 114 10.47 3.08 11.73
C VAL A 114 9.90 2.42 12.98
N ALA A 115 9.42 3.20 13.96
CA ALA A 115 8.86 2.65 15.20
C ALA A 115 7.66 1.74 14.95
N SER A 116 6.72 2.16 14.10
CA SER A 116 5.54 1.37 13.75
C SER A 116 5.89 0.10 12.96
N THR A 117 6.85 0.18 12.03
CA THR A 117 7.37 -0.97 11.28
C THR A 117 8.02 -1.99 12.21
N TYR A 118 8.86 -1.56 13.16
CA TYR A 118 9.46 -2.46 14.15
C TYR A 118 8.40 -3.13 15.04
N SER A 119 7.40 -2.38 15.49
CA SER A 119 6.29 -2.94 16.28
C SER A 119 5.54 -4.00 15.47
N ALA A 120 5.20 -3.71 14.22
CA ALA A 120 4.48 -4.63 13.34
C ALA A 120 5.27 -5.93 13.09
N ILE A 121 6.58 -5.84 12.86
CA ILE A 121 7.45 -7.02 12.69
C ILE A 121 7.47 -7.88 13.96
N ASN A 122 7.56 -7.24 15.13
CA ASN A 122 7.54 -7.96 16.41
C ASN A 122 6.20 -8.69 16.63
N ASP A 123 5.09 -8.06 16.25
CA ASP A 123 3.76 -8.68 16.36
C ASP A 123 3.57 -9.81 15.36
N ILE A 124 4.08 -9.67 14.12
CA ILE A 124 4.11 -10.78 13.15
C ILE A 124 4.89 -11.95 13.74
N ARG A 125 6.08 -11.72 14.30
CA ARG A 125 6.90 -12.79 14.90
C ARG A 125 6.17 -13.55 16.00
N LYS A 126 5.38 -12.86 16.84
CA LYS A 126 4.58 -13.49 17.89
C LYS A 126 3.39 -14.29 17.36
N VAL A 127 2.89 -13.98 16.17
CA VAL A 127 1.78 -14.70 15.54
C VAL A 127 2.23 -16.02 14.91
N PHE A 128 3.49 -16.09 14.48
CA PHE A 128 4.07 -17.27 13.80
C PHE A 128 5.02 -18.10 14.68
N SER A 129 5.30 -17.68 15.93
CA SER A 129 6.05 -18.46 16.93
C SER A 129 5.11 -19.25 17.84
#